data_AF-A0A849R914-F1
#
_entry.id   AF-A0A849R914-F1
#
_cell.length_a   1.000
_cell.length_b   1.000
_cell.length_c   1.000
_cell.angle_alpha   90.00
_cell.angle_beta   90.00
_cell.angle_gamma   90.00
#
_symmetry.space_group_name_H-M   'P 1'
#
loop_
_entity.id
_entity.type
_entity.pdbx_description
1 polymer ?
#
loop_
_entity_poly.entity_id
_entity_poly.type
_entity_poly.pdbx_seq_one_letter_code
_entity_poly.pdbx_strand_id
1 'polypeptide(L)'
;MLFCQLALAETTNFVEIPKLSSRVTDVTNTLSAEQAQALESKLAAFEAKKGSQIAVLIVPTTQPEDIAEFAIKVVDLWGVGRKGIDDGLI
;
A
#
# COMPACT_ATOMS: atom_id res chain seq x y z
N MET A 1 14.96 -36.88 32.58
CA MET A 1 14.24 -36.48 31.35
C MET A 1 13.23 -35.40 31.72
N LEU A 2 13.41 -34.14 31.32
CA LEU A 2 12.26 -33.27 31.03
C LEU A 2 12.69 -32.01 30.25
N PHE A 3 12.58 -32.16 28.93
CA PHE A 3 12.31 -31.19 27.86
C PHE A 3 12.54 -29.69 28.14
N CYS A 4 13.65 -29.19 27.59
CA CYS A 4 13.79 -27.81 27.16
C CYS A 4 12.93 -27.62 25.90
N GLN A 5 11.77 -26.99 26.03
CA GLN A 5 10.90 -26.68 24.90
C GLN A 5 11.50 -25.53 24.09
N LEU A 6 11.93 -25.89 22.88
CA LEU A 6 12.36 -24.97 21.83
C LEU A 6 11.13 -24.17 21.37
N ALA A 7 11.09 -22.88 21.67
CA ALA A 7 10.10 -21.97 21.09
C ALA A 7 10.49 -21.74 19.62
N LEU A 8 9.73 -22.32 18.69
CA LEU A 8 9.81 -21.95 17.28
C LEU A 8 9.14 -20.58 17.14
N ALA A 9 9.93 -19.52 16.93
CA ALA A 9 9.40 -18.25 16.48
C ALA A 9 8.98 -18.44 15.01
N GLU A 10 7.67 -18.51 14.76
CA GLU A 10 7.16 -18.44 13.39
C GLU A 10 7.41 -17.04 12.86
N THR A 11 8.47 -16.86 12.08
CA THR A 11 8.69 -15.64 11.30
C THR A 11 7.65 -15.64 10.17
N THR A 12 6.45 -15.17 10.49
CA THR A 12 5.48 -14.77 9.47
C THR A 12 6.12 -13.64 8.67
N ASN A 13 6.51 -13.95 7.43
CA ASN A 13 7.06 -12.97 6.50
C ASN A 13 5.93 -12.07 6.01
N PHE A 14 5.60 -11.05 6.79
CA PHE A 14 4.67 -10.00 6.40
C PHE A 14 5.27 -9.14 5.28
N VAL A 15 4.41 -8.66 4.38
CA VAL A 15 4.84 -7.81 3.26
C VAL A 15 5.09 -6.40 3.80
N GLU A 16 6.30 -5.88 3.59
CA GLU A 16 6.63 -4.52 3.99
C GLU A 16 5.89 -3.50 3.12
N ILE A 17 5.26 -2.52 3.78
CA ILE A 17 4.58 -1.43 3.09
C ILE A 17 5.61 -0.37 2.70
N PRO A 18 5.78 -0.07 1.40
CA PRO A 18 6.75 0.92 0.96
C PRO A 18 6.35 2.32 1.43
N LYS A 19 7.33 3.22 1.53
CA LYS A 19 7.06 4.63 1.86
C LYS A 19 6.33 5.28 0.69
N LEU A 20 5.25 6.01 0.99
CA LEU A 20 4.56 6.82 0.00
C LEU A 20 5.50 7.91 -0.54
N SER A 21 5.89 7.80 -1.80
CA SER A 21 6.67 8.82 -2.52
C SER A 21 5.85 9.52 -3.60
N SER A 22 4.88 8.82 -4.19
CA SER A 22 3.99 9.34 -5.23
C SER A 22 2.62 8.66 -5.16
N ARG A 23 1.68 9.12 -5.99
CA ARG A 23 0.33 8.55 -6.09
C ARG A 23 0.33 7.12 -6.65
N VAL A 24 1.40 6.68 -7.31
CA VAL A 24 1.51 5.35 -7.91
C VAL A 24 2.81 4.72 -7.46
N THR A 25 2.73 3.69 -6.63
CA THR A 25 3.88 2.89 -6.19
C THR A 25 3.77 1.50 -6.79
N ASP A 26 4.64 1.18 -7.74
CA ASP A 26 4.73 -0.14 -8.37
C ASP A 26 6.05 -0.80 -8.00
N VAL A 27 6.01 -1.80 -7.10
CA VAL A 27 7.21 -2.55 -6.70
C VAL A 27 7.45 -3.78 -7.59
N THR A 28 6.54 -4.09 -8.51
CA THR A 28 6.61 -5.25 -9.40
C THR A 28 7.11 -4.90 -10.81
N ASN A 29 7.31 -3.61 -11.10
CA ASN A 29 7.66 -3.10 -12.43
C ASN A 29 6.66 -3.60 -13.50
N THR A 30 5.38 -3.65 -13.14
CA THR A 30 4.31 -4.07 -14.03
C THR A 30 3.93 -2.97 -15.02
N LEU A 31 4.05 -1.70 -14.60
CA LEU A 31 3.81 -0.52 -15.42
C LEU A 31 5.11 -0.07 -16.09
N SER A 32 5.02 0.32 -17.37
CA SER A 32 6.08 1.11 -18.00
C SER A 32 6.17 2.50 -17.35
N ALA A 33 7.31 3.17 -17.51
CA ALA A 33 7.49 4.53 -16.99
C ALA A 33 6.43 5.49 -17.55
N GLU A 34 6.07 5.35 -18.83
CA GLU A 34 5.02 6.16 -19.47
C GLU A 34 3.64 5.86 -18.89
N GLN A 35 3.34 4.60 -18.59
CA GLN A 35 2.06 4.19 -17.99
C GLN A 35 1.94 4.71 -16.55
N ALA A 36 2.99 4.57 -15.75
CA ALA A 36 3.05 5.11 -14.39
C ALA A 36 2.87 6.63 -14.40
N GLN A 37 3.61 7.35 -15.27
CA GLN A 37 3.51 8.81 -15.38
C GLN A 37 2.13 9.29 -15.85
N ALA A 38 1.52 8.59 -16.80
CA ALA A 38 0.16 8.88 -17.27
C ALA A 38 -0.87 8.68 -16.17
N LEU A 39 -0.74 7.59 -15.38
CA LEU A 39 -1.61 7.31 -14.26
C LEU A 39 -1.45 8.37 -13.15
N GLU A 40 -0.21 8.68 -12.77
CA GLU A 40 0.07 9.75 -11.79
C GLU A 40 -0.55 11.09 -12.20
N SER A 41 -0.39 11.47 -13.47
CA SER A 41 -0.95 12.73 -14.00
C SER A 41 -2.47 12.74 -13.93
N LYS A 42 -3.11 11.60 -14.22
CA LYS A 42 -4.56 11.44 -14.13
C LYS A 42 -5.06 11.54 -12.68
N LEU A 43 -4.36 10.90 -11.74
CA LEU A 43 -4.70 10.94 -10.32
C LEU A 43 -4.49 12.35 -9.74
N ALA A 44 -3.40 13.03 -10.12
CA ALA A 44 -3.15 14.41 -9.73
C ALA A 44 -4.23 15.37 -10.25
N ALA A 45 -4.66 15.20 -11.51
CA ALA A 45 -5.76 15.98 -12.07
C ALA A 45 -7.10 15.71 -11.37
N PHE A 46 -7.36 14.46 -10.96
CA PHE A 46 -8.54 14.09 -10.20
C PHE A 46 -8.55 14.75 -8.82
N GLU A 47 -7.44 14.67 -8.10
CA GLU A 47 -7.25 15.32 -6.80
C GLU A 47 -7.43 16.83 -6.91
N ALA A 48 -6.84 17.48 -7.91
CA ALA A 48 -7.02 18.91 -8.14
C ALA A 48 -8.48 19.29 -8.42
N LYS A 49 -9.27 18.40 -9.04
CA LYS A 49 -10.66 18.65 -9.42
C LYS A 49 -11.66 18.34 -8.30
N LYS A 50 -11.40 17.32 -7.48
CA LYS A 50 -12.35 16.79 -6.49
C LYS A 50 -11.89 16.95 -5.05
N GLY A 51 -10.60 17.17 -4.83
CA GLY A 51 -9.96 17.20 -3.50
C GLY A 51 -9.62 15.82 -2.95
N SER A 52 -10.31 14.77 -3.39
CA SER A 52 -10.09 13.40 -2.94
C SER A 52 -8.77 12.83 -3.44
N GLN A 53 -8.07 12.13 -2.56
CA GLN A 53 -6.75 11.56 -2.84
C GLN A 53 -6.88 10.09 -3.19
N ILE A 54 -6.28 9.71 -4.31
CA ILE A 54 -6.23 8.33 -4.77
C ILE A 54 -4.77 7.93 -4.88
N ALA A 55 -4.40 6.87 -4.18
CA ALA A 55 -3.11 6.22 -4.29
C ALA A 55 -3.29 4.83 -4.91
N VAL A 56 -2.25 4.34 -5.58
CA VAL A 56 -2.22 3.01 -6.20
C VAL A 56 -0.95 2.32 -5.75
N LEU A 57 -1.08 1.13 -5.17
CA LEU A 57 0.03 0.29 -4.75
C LEU A 57 -0.03 -1.06 -5.48
N ILE A 58 1.04 -1.43 -6.17
CA ILE A 58 1.18 -2.74 -6.82
C ILE A 58 2.27 -3.51 -6.10
N VAL A 59 1.88 -4.62 -5.46
CA VAL A 59 2.77 -5.54 -4.73
C VAL A 59 2.69 -6.95 -5.32
N PRO A 60 3.76 -7.76 -5.25
CA PRO A 60 3.77 -9.10 -5.83
C PRO A 60 2.82 -10.07 -5.11
N THR A 61 2.55 -9.85 -3.83
CA THR A 61 1.63 -10.62 -3.00
C THR A 61 1.28 -9.80 -1.75
N THR A 62 0.14 -10.10 -1.12
CA THR A 62 -0.17 -9.68 0.26
C THR A 62 -0.06 -10.81 1.27
N GLN A 63 0.14 -12.05 0.79
CA GLN A 63 0.25 -13.21 1.66
C GLN A 63 1.43 -13.06 2.63
N PRO A 64 1.27 -13.49 3.89
CA PRO A 64 0.15 -14.27 4.43
C PRO A 64 -1.09 -13.46 4.87
N GLU A 65 -1.11 -12.15 4.65
CA GLU A 65 -2.21 -11.28 5.08
C GLU A 65 -3.37 -11.23 4.08
N ASP A 66 -4.57 -11.03 4.62
CA ASP A 66 -5.74 -10.70 3.83
C ASP A 66 -5.56 -9.34 3.16
N ILE A 67 -6.05 -9.22 1.93
CA ILE A 67 -5.94 -7.99 1.14
C ILE A 67 -6.60 -6.78 1.80
N ALA A 68 -7.72 -6.97 2.52
CA ALA A 68 -8.40 -5.89 3.20
C ALA A 68 -7.63 -5.43 4.45
N GLU A 69 -7.06 -6.37 5.21
CA GLU A 69 -6.20 -6.05 6.36
C GLU A 69 -4.93 -5.31 5.92
N PHE A 70 -4.30 -5.77 4.83
CA PHE A 70 -3.13 -5.10 4.25
C PHE A 70 -3.49 -3.69 3.77
N ALA A 71 -4.61 -3.53 3.05
CA ALA A 71 -5.07 -2.22 2.57
C ALA A 71 -5.32 -1.23 3.71
N ILE A 72 -5.92 -1.66 4.83
CA ILE A 72 -6.12 -0.80 6.01
C ILE A 72 -4.79 -0.29 6.54
N LYS A 73 -3.78 -1.17 6.69
CA LYS A 73 -2.44 -0.77 7.13
C LYS A 73 -1.80 0.23 6.18
N VAL A 74 -2.00 0.08 4.87
CA VAL A 74 -1.50 1.02 3.87
C VAL A 74 -2.15 2.39 4.05
N VAL A 75 -3.48 2.45 4.20
CA VAL A 75 -4.19 3.71 4.47
C VAL A 75 -3.72 4.37 5.76
N ASP A 76 -3.56 3.59 6.83
CA ASP A 76 -3.10 4.09 8.14
C ASP A 76 -1.67 4.66 8.08
N LEU A 77 -0.76 3.97 7.37
CA LEU A 77 0.63 4.42 7.22
C LEU A 77 0.77 5.61 6.29
N TRP A 78 0.00 5.65 5.21
CA TRP A 78 0.12 6.68 4.19
C TRP A 78 -0.73 7.91 4.47
N GLY A 79 -1.76 7.78 5.31
CA GLY A 79 -2.69 8.85 5.62
C GLY A 79 -3.40 9.38 4.37
N VAL A 80 -3.76 8.48 3.44
CA VAL A 80 -4.40 8.86 2.18
C VAL A 80 -5.75 9.50 2.49
N GLY A 81 -5.99 10.70 1.96
CA GLY A 81 -7.24 11.43 2.15
C GLY A 81 -7.05 12.71 2.95
N ARG A 82 -8.04 13.59 2.88
CA ARG A 82 -7.96 14.87 3.60
C ARG A 82 -8.42 14.69 5.04
N LYS A 83 -7.63 15.21 5.98
CA LYS A 83 -7.93 15.15 7.42
C LYS A 83 -9.35 15.66 7.72
N GLY A 84 -10.18 14.80 8.30
CA GLY A 84 -11.55 15.13 8.72
C GLY A 84 -12.59 15.07 7.60
N ILE A 85 -12.19 14.70 6.37
CA ILE A 85 -13.09 14.38 5.26
C ILE A 85 -13.01 12.88 4.94
N ASP A 86 -11.82 12.28 5.14
CA ASP A 86 -11.56 10.83 5.03
C ASP A 86 -11.96 10.27 3.66
N ASP A 87 -11.69 11.07 2.61
CA ASP A 87 -12.00 10.77 1.21
C ASP A 87 -10.82 10.19 0.42
N GLY A 88 -9.99 9.41 1.10
CA GLY A 88 -8.88 8.67 0.51
C GLY A 88 -9.32 7.35 -0.13
N LEU A 89 -8.63 6.94 -1.19
CA LEU A 89 -8.78 5.62 -1.81
C LEU A 89 -7.40 5.01 -2.10
N ILE A 90 -7.26 3.71 -1.82
CA ILE A 90 -6.09 2.87 -2.12
C ILE A 90 -6.53 1.64 -2.91
#